data_AF-A0A977Q315-F1
#
_entry.id   AF-A0A977Q315-F1
#
_cell.length_a   1.000
_cell.length_b   1.000
_cell.length_c   1.000
_cell.angle_alpha   90.00
_cell.angle_beta   90.00
_cell.angle_gamma   90.00
#
_symmetry.space_group_name_H-M   'P 1'
#
loop_
_entity.id
_entity.type
_entity.pdbx_description
1 polymer ?
#
loop_
_entity_poly.entity_id
_entity_poly.type
_entity_poly.pdbx_seq_one_letter_code
_entity_poly.pdbx_strand_id
1 'polypeptide(L)'
;MSNLIKAFEVFDDSLVKHLDNKIETTILLEDIEIGSLRAWLANKLRGIPEEALKELDWKKAVGHYLNQGRYILLNVLEKKAQITSGDVEIIDLQLKEAAKTTRVNELPTYVQPTKKSIIENIKNISEATKPLVEGDTVFYEDNENKTSFNLELKIDVESLEDLITEEELQSDSTMILKVRKPDFLGNTKWSFKHGEQNIEASILHQDWLNKYQQGQEIIINPQDALVCRVRTTVKHDENNDVISKTYEILEVKEIRRAPNSTQTKISF
;
A
#
# COMPACT_ATOMS: atom_id res chain seq x y z
N MET A 1 -9.41 2.42 17.78
CA MET A 1 -8.19 3.11 18.28
C MET A 1 -6.88 2.45 17.82
N SER A 2 -6.62 1.17 18.13
CA SER A 2 -5.36 0.51 17.72
C SER A 2 -5.06 0.59 16.21
N ASN A 3 -6.08 0.41 15.36
CA ASN A 3 -5.91 0.50 13.91
C ASN A 3 -5.54 1.92 13.45
N LEU A 4 -6.07 2.96 14.11
CA LEU A 4 -5.77 4.36 13.80
C LEU A 4 -4.35 4.73 14.19
N ILE A 5 -3.92 4.31 15.39
CA ILE A 5 -2.54 4.47 15.83
C ILE A 5 -1.60 3.79 14.82
N LYS A 6 -1.93 2.57 14.40
CA LYS A 6 -1.13 1.86 13.41
C LYS A 6 -1.11 2.54 12.05
N ALA A 7 -2.24 3.09 11.59
CA ALA A 7 -2.32 3.81 10.34
C ALA A 7 -1.45 5.08 10.35
N PHE A 8 -1.41 5.83 11.47
CA PHE A 8 -0.49 6.95 11.61
C PHE A 8 0.97 6.53 11.70
N GLU A 9 1.28 5.43 12.39
CA GLU A 9 2.66 4.93 12.41
C GLU A 9 3.11 4.53 11.00
N VAL A 10 2.25 3.90 10.20
CA VAL A 10 2.52 3.58 8.79
C VAL A 10 2.69 4.85 7.95
N PHE A 11 1.86 5.86 8.18
CA PHE A 11 1.97 7.15 7.50
C PHE A 11 3.30 7.84 7.84
N ASP A 12 3.66 7.93 9.11
CA ASP A 12 4.92 8.53 9.52
C ASP A 12 6.12 7.76 8.97
N ASP A 13 6.08 6.42 9.05
CA ASP A 13 7.10 5.54 8.48
C ASP A 13 7.25 5.74 6.97
N SER A 14 6.14 5.96 6.26
CA SER A 14 6.19 6.25 4.83
C SER A 14 6.93 7.56 4.57
N LEU A 15 6.65 8.62 5.34
CA LEU A 15 7.30 9.92 5.20
C LEU A 15 8.78 9.90 5.61
N VAL A 16 9.16 9.20 6.67
CA VAL A 16 10.58 9.16 7.09
C VAL A 16 11.45 8.30 6.19
N LYS A 17 10.90 7.27 5.52
CA LYS A 17 11.65 6.50 4.50
C LYS A 17 12.07 7.35 3.31
N HIS A 18 11.32 8.41 3.04
CA HIS A 18 11.65 9.44 2.07
C HIS A 18 12.71 10.43 2.58
N LEU A 19 13.07 10.38 3.86
CA LEU A 19 14.12 11.20 4.47
C LEU A 19 15.42 10.42 4.65
N ASP A 20 15.38 9.28 5.32
CA ASP A 20 16.50 8.36 5.55
C ASP A 20 15.93 6.99 5.94
N ASN A 21 16.41 5.92 5.31
CA ASN A 21 15.92 4.56 5.55
C ASN A 21 16.26 4.01 6.95
N LYS A 22 17.13 4.69 7.71
CA LYS A 22 17.47 4.37 9.09
C LYS A 22 16.53 5.04 10.09
N ILE A 23 15.73 6.01 9.66
CA ILE A 23 14.77 6.67 10.54
C ILE A 23 13.58 5.77 10.76
N GLU A 24 13.39 5.38 12.02
CA GLU A 24 12.21 4.64 12.48
C GLU A 24 11.33 5.56 13.31
N THR A 25 10.02 5.42 13.14
CA THR A 25 9.04 6.05 14.02
C THR A 25 8.41 5.01 14.93
N THR A 26 7.94 5.44 16.09
CA THR A 26 7.16 4.60 16.99
C THR A 26 6.21 5.52 17.70
N ILE A 27 4.94 5.13 17.76
CA ILE A 27 3.89 5.87 18.46
C ILE A 27 3.65 5.20 19.82
N LEU A 28 3.75 5.98 20.89
CA LEU A 28 3.52 5.54 22.27
C LEU A 28 2.15 5.99 22.75
N LEU A 29 1.32 5.07 23.26
CA LEU A 29 0.08 5.40 23.95
C LEU A 29 0.36 5.73 25.42
N GLU A 30 0.11 6.96 25.84
CA GLU A 30 0.46 7.39 27.22
C GLU A 30 -0.68 7.25 28.23
N ASP A 31 -1.95 7.40 27.83
CA ASP A 31 -3.08 7.32 28.77
C ASP A 31 -4.39 6.90 28.07
N ILE A 32 -5.38 6.42 28.83
CA ILE A 32 -6.75 6.12 28.38
C ILE A 32 -7.74 6.62 29.45
N GLU A 33 -8.55 7.64 29.12
CA GLU A 33 -9.57 8.19 30.01
C GLU A 33 -10.91 7.43 29.93
N ILE A 34 -11.67 7.37 31.04
CA ILE A 34 -12.98 6.70 31.12
C ILE A 34 -14.06 7.61 30.50
N GLY A 35 -14.64 7.20 29.37
CA GLY A 35 -15.72 7.90 28.66
C GLY A 35 -15.34 8.28 27.23
N SER A 36 -14.13 8.83 27.05
CA SER A 36 -13.53 9.10 25.74
C SER A 36 -12.13 8.49 25.67
N LEU A 37 -11.87 7.67 24.64
CA LEU A 37 -10.52 7.14 24.41
C LEU A 37 -9.63 8.27 23.88
N ARG A 38 -8.81 8.85 24.76
CA ARG A 38 -7.74 9.78 24.37
C ARG A 38 -6.45 8.99 24.17
N ALA A 39 -5.67 9.34 23.17
CA ALA A 39 -4.35 8.76 22.94
C ALA A 39 -3.38 9.89 22.63
N TRP A 40 -2.30 10.00 23.39
CA TRP A 40 -1.17 10.86 23.07
C TRP A 40 -0.27 10.14 22.08
N LEU A 41 0.25 10.82 21.06
CA LEU A 41 1.15 10.24 20.07
C LEU A 41 2.49 10.96 20.14
N ALA A 42 3.54 10.24 20.54
CA ALA A 42 4.91 10.76 20.53
C ALA A 42 5.78 9.97 19.56
N ASN A 43 6.47 10.64 18.65
CA ASN A 43 7.36 10.00 17.69
C ASN A 43 8.75 9.82 18.29
N LYS A 44 9.24 8.57 18.38
CA LYS A 44 10.63 8.29 18.72
C LYS A 44 11.46 8.04 17.47
N LEU A 45 12.21 9.05 17.03
CA LEU A 45 13.14 8.95 15.90
C LEU A 45 14.42 8.20 16.30
N ARG A 46 14.73 7.10 15.60
CA ARG A 46 16.00 6.35 15.71
C ARG A 46 16.78 6.48 14.40
N GLY A 47 18.07 6.13 14.38
CA GLY A 47 18.94 6.35 13.22
C GLY A 47 19.54 7.76 13.20
N ILE A 48 20.82 7.87 12.81
CA ILE A 48 21.55 9.14 12.73
C ILE A 48 22.05 9.27 11.29
N PRO A 49 21.70 10.33 10.55
CA PRO A 49 22.44 10.72 9.35
C PRO A 49 23.79 11.27 9.81
N GLU A 50 24.88 10.56 9.49
CA GLU A 50 26.25 10.82 9.98
C GLU A 50 26.73 12.25 9.61
N GLU A 51 26.19 12.81 8.53
CA GLU A 51 26.56 14.11 7.95
C GLU A 51 25.62 15.28 8.31
N ALA A 52 24.40 15.04 8.81
CA ALA A 52 23.40 16.11 9.06
C ALA A 52 23.60 16.85 10.42
N LEU A 53 24.59 16.41 11.21
CA LEU A 53 24.72 16.71 12.63
C LEU A 53 25.37 18.04 13.01
N LYS A 54 25.76 18.90 12.06
CA LYS A 54 26.56 20.09 12.43
C LYS A 54 25.77 21.37 12.71
N GLU A 55 24.55 21.54 12.17
CA GLU A 55 23.83 22.83 12.33
C GLU A 55 22.29 22.74 12.50
N LEU A 56 21.66 21.57 12.31
CA LEU A 56 20.20 21.43 12.39
C LEU A 56 19.79 20.51 13.55
N ASP A 57 18.82 20.93 14.38
CA ASP A 57 18.11 20.03 15.30
C ASP A 57 17.14 19.16 14.49
N TRP A 58 17.70 18.24 13.71
CA TRP A 58 16.99 17.45 12.70
C TRP A 58 15.81 16.67 13.31
N LYS A 59 15.89 16.27 14.57
CA LYS A 59 14.79 15.58 15.26
C LYS A 59 13.56 16.46 15.37
N LYS A 60 13.74 17.75 15.70
CA LYS A 60 12.64 18.71 15.72
C LYS A 60 12.10 18.96 14.32
N ALA A 61 12.98 19.19 13.34
CA ALA A 61 12.58 19.38 11.95
C ALA A 61 11.70 18.23 11.44
N VAL A 62 12.16 16.99 11.62
CA VAL A 62 11.41 15.79 11.24
C VAL A 62 10.12 15.65 12.05
N GLY A 63 10.15 15.87 13.36
CA GLY A 63 8.95 15.84 14.19
C GLY A 63 7.87 16.84 13.74
N HIS A 64 8.27 18.07 13.41
CA HIS A 64 7.37 19.09 12.87
C HIS A 64 6.83 18.71 11.50
N TYR A 65 7.67 18.15 10.62
CA TYR A 65 7.25 17.69 9.30
C TYR A 65 6.18 16.59 9.39
N LEU A 66 6.39 15.59 10.26
CA LEU A 66 5.44 14.50 10.47
C LEU A 66 4.11 15.02 11.03
N ASN A 67 4.14 15.93 12.01
CA ASN A 67 2.91 16.53 12.54
C ASN A 67 2.15 17.32 11.47
N GLN A 68 2.84 18.17 10.69
CA GLN A 68 2.24 18.90 9.59
C GLN A 68 1.64 17.96 8.54
N GLY A 69 2.33 16.87 8.20
CA GLY A 69 1.84 15.87 7.26
C GLY A 69 0.51 15.26 7.68
N ARG A 70 0.34 14.95 8.98
CA ARG A 70 -0.95 14.42 9.49
C ARG A 70 -2.07 15.44 9.35
N TYR A 71 -1.82 16.70 9.70
CA TYR A 71 -2.83 17.75 9.52
C TYR A 71 -3.17 17.99 8.06
N ILE A 72 -2.19 18.05 7.16
CA ILE A 72 -2.40 18.19 5.71
C ILE A 72 -3.34 17.08 5.22
N LEU A 73 -3.02 15.83 5.55
CA LEU A 73 -3.79 14.68 5.14
C LEU A 73 -5.23 14.77 5.68
N LEU A 74 -5.40 14.92 7.00
CA LEU A 74 -6.74 14.94 7.61
C LEU A 74 -7.59 16.12 7.14
N ASN A 75 -7.00 17.32 7.01
CA ASN A 75 -7.72 18.52 6.60
C ASN A 75 -8.24 18.41 5.16
N VAL A 76 -7.48 17.81 4.25
CA VAL A 76 -7.94 17.57 2.88
C VAL A 76 -9.10 16.55 2.88
N LEU A 77 -9.05 15.55 3.76
CA LEU A 77 -10.05 14.47 3.82
C LEU A 77 -11.33 14.83 4.59
N GLU A 78 -11.29 15.76 5.55
CA GLU A 78 -12.28 15.98 6.62
C GLU A 78 -13.76 15.97 6.17
N LYS A 79 -14.08 16.45 4.96
CA LYS A 79 -15.46 16.62 4.47
C LYS A 79 -15.68 16.11 3.05
N LYS A 80 -14.85 15.16 2.61
CA LYS A 80 -14.90 14.60 1.26
C LYS A 80 -15.77 13.35 1.21
N ALA A 81 -16.75 13.32 0.31
CA ALA A 81 -17.48 12.07 0.06
C ALA A 81 -16.61 11.04 -0.70
N GLN A 82 -15.77 11.55 -1.61
CA GLN A 82 -14.86 10.78 -2.46
C GLN A 82 -13.57 11.59 -2.68
N ILE A 83 -12.48 10.88 -2.98
CA ILE A 83 -11.18 11.46 -3.30
C ILE A 83 -11.01 11.59 -4.81
N THR A 84 -10.40 12.69 -5.23
CA THR A 84 -10.07 13.00 -6.62
C THR A 84 -8.57 13.12 -6.83
N SER A 85 -8.10 13.10 -8.08
CA SER A 85 -6.70 13.36 -8.43
C SER A 85 -6.22 14.72 -7.91
N GLY A 86 -7.09 15.74 -7.96
CA GLY A 86 -6.80 17.07 -7.42
C GLY A 86 -6.57 17.08 -5.91
N ASP A 87 -7.22 16.20 -5.15
CA ASP A 87 -6.98 16.09 -3.70
C ASP A 87 -5.60 15.48 -3.42
N VAL A 88 -5.19 14.48 -4.19
CA VAL A 88 -3.85 13.88 -4.10
C VAL A 88 -2.77 14.90 -4.46
N GLU A 89 -3.00 15.70 -5.51
CA GLU A 89 -2.11 16.80 -5.92
C GLU A 89 -1.99 17.87 -4.83
N ILE A 90 -3.10 18.25 -4.19
CA ILE A 90 -3.08 19.21 -3.08
C ILE A 90 -2.25 18.67 -1.92
N ILE A 91 -2.41 17.39 -1.55
CA ILE A 91 -1.63 16.76 -0.48
C ILE A 91 -0.14 16.74 -0.86
N ASP A 92 0.19 16.36 -2.09
CA ASP A 92 1.56 16.31 -2.58
C ASP A 92 2.25 17.70 -2.49
N LEU A 93 1.59 18.73 -3.02
CA LEU A 93 2.09 20.10 -2.97
C LEU A 93 2.23 20.62 -1.53
N GLN A 94 1.28 20.33 -0.65
CA GLN A 94 1.35 20.74 0.75
C GLN A 94 2.44 20.00 1.52
N LEU A 95 2.66 18.70 1.26
CA LEU A 95 3.77 17.95 1.85
C LEU A 95 5.12 18.48 1.36
N LYS A 96 5.22 18.87 0.09
CA LYS A 96 6.42 19.51 -0.46
C LYS A 96 6.70 20.85 0.23
N GLU A 97 5.68 21.65 0.48
CA GLU A 97 5.83 22.93 1.18
C GLU A 97 6.15 22.74 2.66
N ALA A 98 5.52 21.77 3.33
CA ALA A 98 5.88 21.36 4.69
C ALA A 98 7.35 20.94 4.76
N ALA A 99 7.85 20.20 3.77
CA ALA A 99 9.24 19.77 3.72
C ALA A 99 10.23 20.96 3.66
N LYS A 100 9.88 22.02 2.91
CA LYS A 100 10.67 23.26 2.84
C LYS A 100 10.61 24.07 4.12
N THR A 101 9.41 24.29 4.66
CA THR A 101 9.23 25.13 5.86
C THR A 101 9.90 24.52 7.10
N THR A 102 9.93 23.19 7.18
CA THR A 102 10.61 22.45 8.24
C THR A 102 12.08 22.16 7.93
N ARG A 103 12.56 22.52 6.73
CA ARG A 103 13.93 22.31 6.23
C ARG A 103 14.36 20.84 6.14
N VAL A 104 13.42 19.89 6.17
CA VAL A 104 13.74 18.47 5.98
C VAL A 104 14.14 18.17 4.54
N ASN A 105 13.76 19.02 3.58
CA ASN A 105 14.20 18.95 2.19
C ASN A 105 15.70 19.24 2.00
N GLU A 106 16.37 19.80 3.01
CA GLU A 106 17.82 20.03 3.01
C GLU A 106 18.61 18.78 3.44
N LEU A 107 17.91 17.73 3.90
CA LEU A 107 18.57 16.47 4.25
C LEU A 107 19.11 15.78 2.97
N PRO A 108 20.34 15.24 3.00
CA PRO A 108 21.00 14.72 1.79
C PRO A 108 20.23 13.63 1.04
N THR A 109 19.43 12.85 1.76
CA THR A 109 18.69 11.69 1.27
C THR A 109 17.19 11.97 1.08
N TYR A 110 16.76 13.23 1.21
CA TYR A 110 15.36 13.59 1.00
C TYR A 110 14.93 13.32 -0.43
N VAL A 111 13.80 12.63 -0.56
CA VAL A 111 13.03 12.43 -1.78
C VAL A 111 11.60 12.81 -1.48
N GLN A 112 10.88 13.40 -2.44
CA GLN A 112 9.47 13.71 -2.22
C GLN A 112 8.64 12.41 -2.11
N PRO A 113 7.61 12.35 -1.24
CA PRO A 113 6.67 11.24 -1.23
C PRO A 113 6.01 11.04 -2.60
N THR A 114 5.82 9.79 -3.02
CA THR A 114 5.15 9.50 -4.29
C THR A 114 3.62 9.61 -4.15
N LYS A 115 2.91 9.96 -5.24
CA LYS A 115 1.43 9.99 -5.26
C LYS A 115 0.83 8.64 -4.86
N LYS A 116 1.48 7.54 -5.24
CA LYS A 116 1.14 6.19 -4.80
C LYS A 116 1.21 6.03 -3.28
N SER A 117 2.31 6.45 -2.65
CA SER A 117 2.47 6.40 -1.19
C SER A 117 1.38 7.23 -0.49
N ILE A 118 1.03 8.39 -1.04
CA ILE A 118 -0.07 9.23 -0.52
C ILE A 118 -1.41 8.47 -0.58
N ILE A 119 -1.75 7.87 -1.72
CA ILE A 119 -2.98 7.07 -1.91
C ILE A 119 -3.03 5.89 -0.93
N GLU A 120 -1.94 5.15 -0.79
CA GLU A 120 -1.85 4.02 0.15
C GLU A 120 -2.11 4.47 1.59
N ASN A 121 -1.60 5.63 1.99
CA ASN A 121 -1.84 6.20 3.32
C ASN A 121 -3.27 6.70 3.52
N ILE A 122 -3.87 7.35 2.52
CA ILE A 122 -5.30 7.74 2.56
C ILE A 122 -6.17 6.49 2.77
N LYS A 123 -5.87 5.41 2.05
CA LYS A 123 -6.52 4.11 2.21
C LYS A 123 -6.36 3.57 3.62
N ASN A 124 -5.13 3.50 4.14
CA ASN A 124 -4.86 2.94 5.47
C ASN A 124 -5.61 3.69 6.58
N ILE A 125 -5.69 5.02 6.51
CA ILE A 125 -6.43 5.83 7.48
C ILE A 125 -7.93 5.58 7.37
N SER A 126 -8.49 5.56 6.16
CA SER A 126 -9.92 5.27 5.96
C SER A 126 -10.28 3.83 6.39
N GLU A 127 -9.42 2.85 6.15
CA GLU A 127 -9.66 1.48 6.62
C GLU A 127 -9.59 1.38 8.15
N ALA A 128 -8.73 2.19 8.79
CA ALA A 128 -8.63 2.25 10.23
C ALA A 128 -9.87 2.90 10.90
N THR A 129 -10.64 3.71 10.18
CA THR A 129 -11.89 4.32 10.68
C THR A 129 -13.13 3.45 10.47
N LYS A 130 -13.13 2.49 9.52
CA LYS A 130 -14.28 1.60 9.22
C LYS A 130 -14.91 0.87 10.43
N PRO A 131 -14.16 0.43 11.47
CA PRO A 131 -14.76 -0.25 12.62
C PRO A 131 -15.60 0.67 13.53
N LEU A 132 -15.53 1.99 13.34
CA LEU A 132 -16.28 2.96 14.13
C LEU A 132 -17.75 2.98 13.69
N VAL A 133 -18.65 3.14 14.65
CA VAL A 133 -20.10 3.08 14.41
C VAL A 133 -20.67 4.46 14.13
N GLU A 134 -21.90 4.48 13.59
CA GLU A 134 -22.63 5.72 13.36
C GLU A 134 -22.81 6.49 14.68
N GLY A 135 -22.39 7.76 14.69
CA GLY A 135 -22.36 8.63 15.88
C GLY A 135 -21.00 8.73 16.57
N ASP A 136 -20.04 7.86 16.24
CA ASP A 136 -18.65 8.03 16.71
C ASP A 136 -18.03 9.28 16.08
N THR A 137 -17.14 9.92 16.82
CA THR A 137 -16.32 11.02 16.31
C THR A 137 -14.87 10.80 16.75
N VAL A 138 -13.95 11.13 15.86
CA VAL A 138 -12.51 11.06 16.16
C VAL A 138 -11.90 12.38 15.76
N PHE A 139 -11.06 12.91 16.65
CA PHE A 139 -10.32 14.14 16.45
C PHE A 139 -8.83 13.86 16.56
N TYR A 140 -8.06 14.55 15.75
CA TYR A 140 -6.62 14.72 15.91
C TYR A 140 -6.37 16.15 16.37
N GLU A 141 -5.72 16.32 17.52
CA GLU A 141 -5.49 17.63 18.12
C GLU A 141 -4.09 17.74 18.72
N ASP A 142 -3.54 18.95 18.65
CA ASP A 142 -2.36 19.42 19.35
C ASP A 142 -2.72 20.72 20.09
N ASN A 143 -1.73 21.43 20.63
CA ASN A 143 -1.98 22.65 21.41
C ASN A 143 -2.60 23.79 20.58
N GLU A 144 -2.46 23.77 19.26
CA GLU A 144 -2.82 24.88 18.37
C GLU A 144 -3.91 24.50 17.35
N ASN A 145 -4.01 23.21 16.99
CA ASN A 145 -4.79 22.73 15.87
C ASN A 145 -5.67 21.55 16.27
N LYS A 146 -6.89 21.51 15.71
CA LYS A 146 -7.82 20.40 15.85
C LYS A 146 -8.47 20.11 14.50
N THR A 147 -8.46 18.85 14.11
CA THR A 147 -9.07 18.36 12.86
C THR A 147 -9.83 17.06 13.13
N SER A 148 -10.88 16.79 12.36
CA SER A 148 -11.68 15.57 12.50
C SER A 148 -11.37 14.53 11.43
N PHE A 149 -11.54 13.26 11.79
CA PHE A 149 -11.46 12.19 10.81
C PHE A 149 -12.77 12.08 10.04
N ASN A 150 -12.66 11.89 8.74
CA ASN A 150 -13.80 11.60 7.90
C ASN A 150 -14.14 10.10 7.95
N LEU A 151 -15.25 9.77 8.62
CA LEU A 151 -15.75 8.40 8.77
C LEU A 151 -16.61 7.95 7.58
N GLU A 152 -17.05 8.89 6.74
CA GLU A 152 -17.94 8.63 5.59
C GLU A 152 -17.18 8.48 4.26
N LEU A 153 -15.87 8.74 4.28
CA LEU A 153 -15.04 8.73 3.08
C LEU A 153 -15.05 7.35 2.41
N LYS A 154 -15.50 7.30 1.16
CA LYS A 154 -15.44 6.10 0.33
C LYS A 154 -14.20 6.13 -0.54
N ILE A 155 -13.39 5.09 -0.43
CA ILE A 155 -12.18 4.89 -1.23
C ILE A 155 -12.34 3.61 -2.05
N ASP A 156 -12.17 3.74 -3.36
CA ASP A 156 -11.89 2.63 -4.26
C ASP A 156 -10.47 2.79 -4.81
N VAL A 157 -9.58 1.85 -4.50
CA VAL A 157 -8.15 1.95 -4.80
C VAL A 157 -7.87 1.88 -6.29
N GLU A 158 -8.63 1.07 -7.04
CA GLU A 158 -8.44 0.95 -8.49
C GLU A 158 -8.73 2.28 -9.17
N SER A 159 -9.87 2.92 -8.82
CA SER A 159 -10.14 4.28 -9.29
C SER A 159 -9.09 5.31 -8.85
N LEU A 160 -8.49 5.18 -7.66
CA LEU A 160 -7.44 6.09 -7.21
C LEU A 160 -6.14 5.93 -8.00
N GLU A 161 -5.74 4.70 -8.33
CA GLU A 161 -4.58 4.46 -9.19
C GLU A 161 -4.82 5.01 -10.60
N ASP A 162 -6.03 4.80 -11.15
CA ASP A 162 -6.42 5.36 -12.45
C ASP A 162 -6.35 6.89 -12.46
N LEU A 163 -6.71 7.53 -11.36
CA LEU A 163 -6.69 8.99 -11.22
C LEU A 163 -5.29 9.60 -11.32
N ILE A 164 -4.24 8.85 -11.01
CA ILE A 164 -2.84 9.32 -11.08
C ILE A 164 -2.05 8.69 -12.23
N THR A 165 -2.70 7.84 -13.04
CA THR A 165 -2.07 7.17 -14.18
C THR A 165 -2.02 8.09 -15.38
N GLU A 166 -0.81 8.38 -15.86
CA GLU A 166 -0.57 9.14 -17.08
C GLU A 166 -0.39 8.21 -18.29
N GLU A 167 0.33 7.10 -18.10
CA GLU A 167 0.57 6.11 -19.15
C GLU A 167 0.27 4.69 -18.66
N GLU A 168 -0.43 3.92 -19.50
CA GLU A 168 -0.65 2.49 -19.29
C GLU A 168 0.00 1.69 -20.42
N LEU A 169 0.95 0.83 -20.06
CA LEU A 169 1.65 -0.06 -20.99
C LEU A 169 1.18 -1.50 -20.79
N GLN A 170 0.67 -2.10 -21.86
CA GLN A 170 0.26 -3.50 -21.87
C GLN A 170 1.20 -4.34 -22.74
N SER A 171 1.63 -5.48 -22.22
CA SER A 171 2.45 -6.44 -22.96
C SER A 171 2.01 -7.87 -22.69
N ASP A 172 1.92 -8.66 -23.76
CA ASP A 172 1.64 -10.09 -23.68
C ASP A 172 2.95 -10.86 -23.82
N SER A 173 3.24 -11.74 -22.86
CA SER A 173 4.43 -12.60 -22.90
C SER A 173 4.11 -14.03 -22.51
N THR A 174 4.94 -14.98 -22.93
CA THR A 174 4.84 -16.36 -22.42
C THR A 174 5.70 -16.50 -21.17
N MET A 175 5.10 -16.87 -20.05
CA MET A 175 5.76 -17.01 -18.76
C MET A 175 5.61 -18.44 -18.22
N ILE A 176 6.63 -18.90 -17.50
CA ILE A 176 6.56 -20.12 -16.69
C ILE A 176 6.37 -19.68 -15.24
N LEU A 177 5.20 -19.98 -14.67
CA LEU A 177 4.77 -19.54 -13.35
C LEU A 177 4.63 -20.74 -12.41
N LYS A 178 5.49 -20.84 -11.39
CA LYS A 178 5.44 -21.91 -10.40
C LYS A 178 4.35 -21.61 -9.37
N VAL A 179 3.36 -22.48 -9.22
CA VAL A 179 2.25 -22.30 -8.29
C VAL A 179 2.76 -22.35 -6.85
N ARG A 180 2.51 -21.30 -6.07
CA ARG A 180 2.72 -21.31 -4.62
C ARG A 180 1.44 -21.71 -3.90
N LYS A 181 0.35 -21.02 -4.20
CA LYS A 181 -0.96 -21.26 -3.61
C LYS A 181 -2.02 -21.12 -4.71
N PRO A 182 -2.68 -22.23 -5.10
CA PRO A 182 -3.80 -22.15 -6.01
C PRO A 182 -5.02 -21.53 -5.29
N ASP A 183 -5.86 -20.81 -6.04
CA ASP A 183 -7.18 -20.41 -5.57
C ASP A 183 -8.23 -21.40 -6.11
N PHE A 184 -8.93 -22.05 -5.19
CA PHE A 184 -9.98 -23.03 -5.49
C PHE A 184 -11.35 -22.38 -5.66
N LEU A 185 -11.54 -21.14 -5.19
CA LEU A 185 -12.83 -20.46 -5.16
C LEU A 185 -13.04 -19.50 -6.34
N GLY A 186 -12.00 -19.25 -7.15
CA GLY A 186 -12.08 -18.53 -8.43
C GLY A 186 -12.28 -17.01 -8.33
N ASN A 187 -12.42 -16.47 -7.12
CA ASN A 187 -12.74 -15.06 -6.89
C ASN A 187 -11.51 -14.23 -6.48
N THR A 188 -10.32 -14.83 -6.41
CA THR A 188 -9.10 -14.15 -5.97
C THR A 188 -7.90 -14.44 -6.88
N LYS A 189 -6.84 -13.66 -6.72
CA LYS A 189 -5.59 -13.82 -7.46
C LYS A 189 -4.86 -15.08 -7.00
N TRP A 190 -4.34 -15.85 -7.94
CA TRP A 190 -3.47 -16.98 -7.67
C TRP A 190 -2.06 -16.49 -7.33
N SER A 191 -1.40 -17.17 -6.39
CA SER A 191 -0.01 -16.85 -6.02
C SER A 191 0.97 -17.76 -6.75
N PHE A 192 1.88 -17.15 -7.51
CA PHE A 192 2.91 -17.80 -8.29
C PHE A 192 4.32 -17.31 -7.92
N LYS A 193 5.34 -18.06 -8.33
CA LYS A 193 6.75 -17.65 -8.34
C LYS A 193 7.25 -17.63 -9.79
N HIS A 194 7.93 -16.56 -10.18
CA HIS A 194 8.64 -16.44 -11.45
C HIS A 194 10.09 -16.02 -11.18
N GLY A 195 11.04 -16.93 -11.40
CA GLY A 195 12.40 -16.75 -10.90
C GLY A 195 12.42 -16.62 -9.38
N GLU A 196 12.90 -15.49 -8.86
CA GLU A 196 12.87 -15.15 -7.44
C GLU A 196 11.66 -14.30 -7.01
N GLN A 197 10.89 -13.78 -7.96
CA GLN A 197 9.77 -12.90 -7.67
C GLN A 197 8.48 -13.68 -7.38
N ASN A 198 7.69 -13.18 -6.44
CA ASN A 198 6.31 -13.63 -6.26
C ASN A 198 5.40 -12.80 -7.16
N ILE A 199 4.49 -13.46 -7.85
CA ILE A 199 3.52 -12.84 -8.75
C ILE A 199 2.14 -13.27 -8.31
N GLU A 200 1.24 -12.30 -8.17
CA GLU A 200 -0.19 -12.56 -8.01
C GLU A 200 -0.89 -12.29 -9.34
N ALA A 201 -1.61 -13.27 -9.86
CA ALA A 201 -2.27 -13.15 -11.15
C ALA A 201 -3.66 -13.78 -11.16
N SER A 202 -4.59 -13.13 -11.84
CA SER A 202 -5.93 -13.69 -12.12
C SER A 202 -5.86 -14.59 -13.36
N ILE A 203 -6.56 -15.72 -13.34
CA ILE A 203 -6.68 -16.60 -14.52
C ILE A 203 -7.97 -16.24 -15.26
N LEU A 204 -7.82 -15.66 -16.45
CA LEU A 204 -8.94 -15.31 -17.34
C LEU A 204 -9.29 -16.43 -18.32
N HIS A 205 -8.51 -17.52 -18.33
CA HIS A 205 -8.77 -18.70 -19.16
C HIS A 205 -9.93 -19.54 -18.60
N GLN A 206 -11.16 -19.10 -18.87
CA GLN A 206 -12.40 -19.64 -18.27
C GLN A 206 -12.57 -21.15 -18.48
N ASP A 207 -12.34 -21.66 -19.70
CA ASP A 207 -12.49 -23.09 -19.99
C ASP A 207 -11.54 -23.96 -19.15
N TRP A 208 -10.30 -23.50 -18.98
CA TRP A 208 -9.32 -24.17 -18.13
C TRP A 208 -9.70 -24.09 -16.65
N LEU A 209 -10.15 -22.92 -16.19
CA LEU A 209 -10.54 -22.69 -14.80
C LEU A 209 -11.75 -23.56 -14.43
N ASN A 210 -12.74 -23.67 -15.32
CA ASN A 210 -13.91 -24.53 -15.15
C ASN A 210 -13.50 -26.01 -15.00
N LYS A 211 -12.59 -26.50 -15.85
CA LYS A 211 -12.07 -27.89 -15.76
C LYS A 211 -11.31 -28.15 -14.46
N TYR A 212 -10.58 -27.16 -13.98
CA TYR A 212 -9.89 -27.21 -12.69
C TYR A 212 -10.89 -27.26 -11.51
N GLN A 213 -11.86 -26.35 -11.47
CA GLN A 213 -12.84 -26.25 -10.40
C GLN A 213 -13.78 -27.46 -10.31
N GLN A 214 -14.12 -28.06 -11.44
CA GLN A 214 -14.95 -29.26 -11.48
C GLN A 214 -14.20 -30.52 -11.01
N GLY A 215 -12.88 -30.46 -10.84
CA GLY A 215 -12.07 -31.55 -10.27
C GLY A 215 -11.96 -32.81 -11.13
N GLN A 216 -12.45 -32.78 -12.38
CA GLN A 216 -12.55 -33.98 -13.22
C GLN A 216 -11.31 -34.25 -14.07
N GLU A 217 -10.48 -33.25 -14.38
CA GLU A 217 -9.35 -33.41 -15.32
C GLU A 217 -8.04 -32.72 -14.90
N ILE A 218 -8.12 -31.63 -14.13
CA ILE A 218 -6.96 -30.80 -13.82
C ILE A 218 -6.76 -30.74 -12.31
N ILE A 219 -5.76 -31.46 -11.82
CA ILE A 219 -5.26 -31.31 -10.45
C ILE A 219 -4.01 -30.43 -10.52
N ILE A 220 -3.92 -29.36 -9.73
CA ILE A 220 -2.71 -28.54 -9.58
C ILE A 220 -2.25 -28.59 -8.14
N ASN A 221 -0.99 -28.96 -7.94
CA ASN A 221 -0.38 -28.93 -6.62
C ASN A 221 0.54 -27.71 -6.49
N PRO A 222 0.77 -27.22 -5.26
CA PRO A 222 1.88 -26.34 -5.00
C PRO A 222 3.17 -26.91 -5.59
N GLN A 223 3.99 -26.04 -6.17
CA GLN A 223 5.21 -26.33 -6.91
C GLN A 223 5.08 -26.82 -8.35
N ASP A 224 3.90 -27.20 -8.82
CA ASP A 224 3.67 -27.35 -10.26
C ASP A 224 3.88 -26.00 -10.95
N ALA A 225 4.23 -25.99 -12.23
CA ALA A 225 4.40 -24.79 -13.00
C ALA A 225 3.42 -24.74 -14.17
N LEU A 226 2.86 -23.56 -14.42
CA LEU A 226 2.00 -23.30 -15.56
C LEU A 226 2.82 -22.54 -16.61
N VAL A 227 2.82 -23.03 -17.84
CA VAL A 227 3.31 -22.28 -19.00
C VAL A 227 2.11 -21.54 -19.57
N CYS A 228 2.13 -20.22 -19.47
CA CYS A 228 0.97 -19.38 -19.74
C CYS A 228 1.30 -18.24 -20.69
N ARG A 229 0.31 -17.79 -21.45
CA ARG A 229 0.31 -16.43 -22.01
C ARG A 229 -0.21 -15.49 -20.93
N VAL A 230 0.60 -14.50 -20.57
CA VAL A 230 0.31 -13.56 -19.49
C VAL A 230 0.32 -12.15 -20.05
N ARG A 231 -0.75 -11.40 -19.79
CA ARG A 231 -0.79 -9.96 -19.98
C ARG A 231 -0.21 -9.29 -18.74
N THR A 232 0.79 -8.44 -18.94
CA THR A 232 1.32 -7.55 -17.93
C THR A 232 0.89 -6.15 -18.26
N THR A 233 0.18 -5.51 -17.32
CA THR A 233 -0.19 -4.10 -17.42
C THR A 233 0.63 -3.32 -16.41
N VAL A 234 1.33 -2.29 -16.86
CA VAL A 234 2.11 -1.38 -16.02
C VAL A 234 1.54 0.02 -16.15
N LYS A 235 1.16 0.63 -15.03
CA LYS A 235 0.68 2.01 -14.96
C LYS A 235 1.78 2.91 -14.44
N HIS A 236 2.01 4.02 -15.13
CA HIS A 236 3.03 5.02 -14.80
C HIS A 236 2.38 6.36 -14.46
N ASP A 237 2.97 7.10 -13.52
CA ASP A 237 2.58 8.48 -13.22
C ASP A 237 3.29 9.48 -14.14
N GLU A 238 3.01 10.76 -13.95
CA GLU A 238 3.63 11.87 -14.70
C GLU A 238 5.17 11.94 -14.59
N ASN A 239 5.76 11.33 -13.55
CA ASN A 239 7.20 11.28 -13.34
C ASN A 239 7.84 10.01 -13.96
N ASN A 240 7.04 9.17 -14.62
CA ASN A 240 7.36 7.84 -15.12
C ASN A 240 7.58 6.79 -14.02
N ASP A 241 7.22 7.07 -12.77
CA ASP A 241 7.28 6.09 -11.70
C ASP A 241 6.16 5.06 -11.83
N VAL A 242 6.45 3.81 -11.48
CA VAL A 242 5.47 2.72 -11.59
C VAL A 242 4.46 2.81 -10.45
N ILE A 243 3.20 3.12 -10.80
CA ILE A 243 2.05 3.12 -9.89
C ILE A 243 1.67 1.69 -9.57
N SER A 244 1.35 0.89 -10.58
CA SER A 244 0.97 -0.50 -10.37
C SER A 244 1.39 -1.39 -11.53
N LYS A 245 1.50 -2.68 -11.19
CA LYS A 245 1.86 -3.73 -12.13
C LYS A 245 0.97 -4.94 -11.88
N THR A 246 0.11 -5.25 -12.84
CA THR A 246 -0.84 -6.36 -12.74
C THR A 246 -0.52 -7.44 -13.76
N TYR A 247 -0.89 -8.67 -13.41
CA TYR A 247 -0.66 -9.85 -14.22
C TYR A 247 -1.97 -10.60 -14.41
N GLU A 248 -2.30 -10.92 -15.65
CA GLU A 248 -3.48 -11.68 -16.01
C GLU A 248 -3.09 -12.84 -16.91
N ILE A 249 -3.40 -14.07 -16.49
CA ILE A 249 -3.17 -15.26 -17.29
C ILE A 249 -4.32 -15.37 -18.29
N LEU A 250 -4.03 -15.01 -19.54
CA LEU A 250 -4.99 -15.08 -20.65
C LEU A 250 -5.25 -16.52 -21.09
N GLU A 251 -4.19 -17.35 -21.06
CA GLU A 251 -4.23 -18.73 -21.55
C GLU A 251 -3.21 -19.58 -20.80
N VAL A 252 -3.60 -20.79 -20.42
CA VAL A 252 -2.72 -21.83 -19.86
C VAL A 252 -2.42 -22.84 -20.96
N LYS A 253 -1.17 -22.93 -21.39
CA LYS A 253 -0.72 -23.78 -22.51
C LYS A 253 -0.28 -25.17 -22.05
N GLU A 254 0.43 -25.25 -20.93
CA GLU A 254 1.06 -26.48 -20.45
C GLU A 254 1.13 -26.48 -18.92
N ILE A 255 1.01 -27.67 -18.31
CA ILE A 255 1.26 -27.88 -16.88
C ILE A 255 2.53 -28.72 -16.74
N ARG A 256 3.55 -28.16 -16.10
CA ARG A 256 4.81 -28.84 -15.76
C ARG A 256 4.77 -29.31 -14.33
N ARG A 257 4.80 -30.62 -14.14
CA ARG A 257 4.76 -31.24 -12.81
C ARG A 257 6.07 -31.05 -12.06
N ALA A 258 5.97 -30.87 -10.75
CA ALA A 258 7.16 -30.83 -9.91
C ALA A 258 7.92 -32.17 -9.99
N PRO A 259 9.27 -32.16 -10.01
CA PRO A 259 10.08 -33.36 -10.22
C PRO A 259 9.90 -34.49 -9.19
N ASN A 260 9.19 -34.25 -8.07
CA ASN A 260 8.90 -35.24 -7.04
C ASN A 260 7.41 -35.64 -6.93
N SER A 261 6.54 -35.26 -7.88
CA SER A 261 5.14 -35.68 -7.88
C SER A 261 4.99 -37.11 -8.43
N THR A 262 5.57 -38.09 -7.74
CA THR A 262 5.25 -39.49 -8.00
C THR A 262 3.81 -39.71 -7.52
N GLN A 263 2.86 -39.70 -8.45
CA GLN A 263 1.54 -40.26 -8.21
C GLN A 263 1.74 -41.75 -7.89
N THR A 264 1.59 -42.12 -6.62
CA THR A 264 1.29 -43.50 -6.27
C THR A 264 -0.07 -43.82 -6.90
N LYS A 265 -0.06 -44.52 -8.04
CA LYS A 265 -1.24 -45.23 -8.52
C LYS A 265 -1.62 -46.23 -7.43
N ILE A 266 -2.63 -45.89 -6.63
CA ILE A 266 -3.31 -46.89 -5.82
C ILE A 266 -4.28 -47.58 -6.78
N SER A 267 -3.87 -48.75 -7.25
CA SER A 267 -4.76 -49.70 -7.90
C SER A 267 -5.69 -50.28 -6.83
N PHE A 268 -7.00 -50.10 -7.02
CA PHE A 268 -8.02 -50.92 -6.35
C PHE A 268 -8.12 -52.27 -7.03
#